data_AF-A0A644XF28-F1
#
_entry.id   AF-A0A644XF28-F1
#
_cell.length_a   1.000
_cell.length_b   1.000
_cell.length_c   1.000
_cell.angle_alpha   90.00
_cell.angle_beta   90.00
_cell.angle_gamma   90.00
#
_symmetry.space_group_name_H-M   'P 1'
#
loop_
_entity.id
_entity.type
_entity.pdbx_description
1 polymer ?
#
loop_
_entity_poly.entity_id
_entity_poly.type
_entity_poly.pdbx_seq_one_letter_code
_entity_poly.pdbx_strand_id
1 'polypeptide(L)'
;MTLAWYGHLRFNIEGKLGKWGLFAVILISWGIALFEYIFQVPANRIGYKEFGGPFTLVQLKVIQEVVTLLVFVAFSLVFFRQESFKLNHFIAFIFLILAVFFIFKD
;
A
#
# COMPACT_ATOMS: atom_id res chain seq x y z
N MET A 1 -3.51 1.32 -2.99
CA MET A 1 -3.74 2.66 -2.39
C MET A 1 -2.50 3.56 -2.43
N THR A 2 -1.30 3.00 -2.65
CA THR A 2 -0.03 3.73 -2.61
C THR A 2 0.05 4.86 -3.64
N LEU A 3 -0.43 4.65 -4.87
CA LEU A 3 -0.32 5.67 -5.92
C LEU A 3 -1.24 6.86 -5.67
N ALA A 4 -2.48 6.60 -5.26
CA ALA A 4 -3.44 7.66 -4.94
C ALA A 4 -2.97 8.56 -3.78
N TRP A 5 -2.30 7.97 -2.79
CA TRP A 5 -1.81 8.66 -1.60
C TRP A 5 -0.49 9.40 -1.80
N TYR A 6 0.48 8.81 -2.51
CA TYR A 6 1.85 9.36 -2.55
C TYR A 6 2.26 9.86 -3.94
N GLY A 7 1.57 9.45 -5.01
CA GLY A 7 1.93 9.85 -6.39
C GLY A 7 1.87 11.36 -6.59
N HIS A 8 0.84 12.02 -6.06
CA HIS A 8 0.69 13.47 -6.17
C HIS A 8 1.83 14.25 -5.48
N LEU A 9 2.44 13.70 -4.42
CA LEU A 9 3.58 14.32 -3.75
C LEU A 9 4.78 14.37 -4.68
N ARG A 10 5.06 13.27 -5.39
CA ARG A 10 6.17 13.22 -6.36
C ARG A 10 5.94 14.20 -7.51
N PHE A 11 4.73 14.23 -8.06
CA PHE A 11 4.42 15.11 -9.18
C PHE A 11 4.37 16.60 -8.80
N ASN A 12 4.07 16.91 -7.53
CA ASN A 12 4.24 18.25 -6.97
C ASN A 12 5.72 18.65 -6.91
N ILE A 13 6.58 17.76 -6.40
CA ILE A 13 8.04 17.97 -6.32
C ILE A 13 8.66 18.16 -7.72
N GLU A 14 8.16 17.44 -8.74
CA GLU A 14 8.60 17.59 -10.14
C GLU A 14 8.00 18.82 -10.86
N GLY A 15 7.19 19.64 -10.18
CA GLY A 15 6.58 20.85 -10.75
C GLY A 15 5.44 20.62 -11.75
N LYS A 16 5.11 19.35 -12.06
CA LYS A 16 4.03 18.98 -12.99
C LYS A 16 2.64 19.17 -12.38
N LEU A 17 2.49 18.87 -11.10
CA LEU A 17 1.26 19.10 -10.33
C LEU A 17 1.31 20.31 -9.39
N GLY A 18 2.47 20.98 -9.26
CA GLY A 18 2.66 22.18 -8.41
C GLY A 18 1.69 23.34 -8.68
N LYS A 19 1.12 23.38 -9.89
CA LYS A 19 0.16 24.40 -10.33
C LYS A 19 -1.30 24.01 -10.13
N TRP A 20 -1.57 22.75 -9.78
CA TRP A 20 -2.91 22.22 -9.65
C TRP A 20 -3.41 22.50 -8.23
N GLY A 21 -4.59 23.13 -8.11
CA GLY A 21 -5.19 23.38 -6.81
C GLY A 21 -5.50 22.08 -6.07
N LEU A 22 -5.52 22.14 -4.73
CA LEU A 22 -5.77 20.98 -3.85
C LEU A 22 -7.00 20.17 -4.27
N PHE A 23 -8.07 20.84 -4.71
CA PHE A 23 -9.29 20.20 -5.16
C PHE A 23 -9.06 19.28 -6.38
N ALA A 24 -8.26 19.72 -7.36
CA ALA A 24 -7.96 18.90 -8.53
C ALA A 24 -7.09 17.69 -8.17
N VAL A 25 -6.15 17.86 -7.23
CA VAL A 25 -5.33 16.75 -6.70
C VAL A 25 -6.23 15.69 -6.06
N ILE A 26 -7.19 16.09 -5.23
CA ILE A 26 -8.13 15.17 -4.57
C ILE A 26 -8.92 14.35 -5.61
N LEU A 27 -9.46 15.01 -6.64
CA LEU A 27 -10.24 14.32 -7.68
C LEU A 27 -9.40 13.32 -8.48
N ILE A 28 -8.15 13.69 -8.82
CA ILE A 28 -7.22 12.78 -9.50
C ILE A 28 -6.89 11.59 -8.60
N SER A 29 -6.57 11.84 -7.32
CA SER A 29 -6.29 10.77 -6.36
C SER A 29 -7.49 9.83 -6.18
N TRP A 30 -8.73 10.35 -6.17
CA TRP A 30 -9.93 9.50 -6.16
C TRP A 30 -10.07 8.65 -7.42
N GLY A 31 -9.79 9.22 -8.59
CA GLY A 31 -9.77 8.48 -9.85
C GLY A 31 -8.77 7.32 -9.81
N ILE A 32 -7.56 7.55 -9.30
CA ILE A 32 -6.53 6.52 -9.13
C ILE A 32 -6.97 5.47 -8.08
N ALA A 33 -7.53 5.92 -6.96
CA ALA A 33 -7.99 5.03 -5.88
C ALA A 33 -9.07 4.07 -6.37
N LEU A 34 -9.97 4.50 -7.26
CA LEU A 34 -10.96 3.63 -7.89
C LEU A 34 -10.30 2.44 -8.59
N PHE A 35 -9.28 2.68 -9.41
CA PHE A 35 -8.56 1.61 -10.11
C PHE A 35 -7.85 0.67 -9.16
N GLU A 36 -7.23 1.20 -8.10
CA GLU A 36 -6.60 0.37 -7.08
C GLU A 36 -7.65 -0.50 -6.35
N TYR A 37 -8.84 0.01 -6.07
CA TYR A 37 -9.93 -0.74 -5.43
C TYR A 37 -10.52 -1.82 -6.33
N ILE A 38 -10.58 -1.62 -7.65
CA ILE A 38 -11.05 -2.63 -8.60
C ILE A 38 -10.28 -3.95 -8.45
N PHE A 39 -9.00 -3.90 -8.08
CA PHE A 39 -8.21 -5.11 -7.84
C PHE A 39 -8.25 -5.56 -6.37
N GLN A 40 -8.15 -4.62 -5.43
CA GLN A 40 -8.08 -4.95 -4.00
C GLN A 40 -9.36 -5.58 -3.47
N VAL A 41 -10.53 -5.09 -3.87
CA VAL A 41 -11.82 -5.56 -3.33
C VAL A 41 -12.12 -7.01 -3.77
N PRO A 42 -12.02 -7.39 -5.07
CA PRO A 42 -12.21 -8.77 -5.48
C PRO A 42 -11.18 -9.72 -4.89
N ALA A 43 -9.90 -9.32 -4.81
CA ALA A 43 -8.85 -10.14 -4.22
C ALA A 43 -9.15 -10.46 -2.74
N ASN A 44 -9.57 -9.46 -1.96
CA ASN A 44 -9.95 -9.65 -0.57
C ASN A 44 -11.19 -10.56 -0.44
N ARG A 45 -12.16 -10.42 -1.36
CA ARG A 45 -13.38 -11.23 -1.36
C ARG A 45 -13.10 -12.70 -1.68
N ILE A 46 -12.27 -12.98 -2.69
CA ILE A 46 -11.90 -14.35 -3.09
C ILE A 46 -11.07 -15.03 -2.00
N GLY A 47 -10.24 -14.28 -1.26
CA GLY A 47 -9.43 -14.83 -0.19
C GLY A 47 -10.18 -15.14 1.11
N TYR A 48 -11.39 -14.59 1.31
CA TYR A 48 -12.10 -14.66 2.59
C TYR A 48 -12.81 -16.00 2.82
N LYS A 49 -12.60 -16.56 4.00
CA LYS A 49 -13.10 -17.89 4.40
C LYS A 49 -14.61 -18.06 4.23
N GLU A 50 -15.40 -17.05 4.57
CA GLU A 50 -16.87 -17.14 4.43
C GLU A 50 -17.35 -17.08 2.98
N PHE A 51 -16.51 -16.62 2.05
CA PHE A 51 -16.79 -16.63 0.61
C PHE A 51 -16.08 -17.79 -0.12
N GLY A 52 -15.58 -18.79 0.61
CA GLY A 52 -14.92 -19.97 0.05
C GLY A 52 -13.40 -19.87 -0.12
N GLY A 53 -12.79 -18.78 0.36
CA GLY A 53 -11.34 -18.60 0.38
C GLY A 53 -10.66 -19.31 1.57
N PRO A 54 -9.31 -19.30 1.62
CA PRO A 54 -8.57 -20.00 2.67
C PRO A 54 -8.32 -19.17 3.94
N PHE A 55 -8.55 -17.84 3.92
CA PHE A 55 -8.06 -16.94 4.98
C PHE A 55 -9.16 -16.35 5.85
N THR A 56 -8.89 -16.24 7.16
CA THR A 56 -9.76 -15.49 8.09
C THR A 56 -9.68 -13.98 7.84
N LEU A 57 -10.61 -13.22 8.42
CA LEU A 57 -10.64 -11.75 8.30
C LEU A 57 -9.31 -11.12 8.75
N VAL A 58 -8.75 -11.62 9.87
CA VAL A 58 -7.50 -11.10 10.46
C VAL A 58 -6.30 -11.45 9.56
N GLN A 59 -6.24 -12.68 9.05
CA GLN A 59 -5.18 -13.12 8.14
C GLN A 59 -5.18 -12.29 6.84
N LEU A 60 -6.35 -12.03 6.26
CA LEU A 60 -6.47 -11.16 5.08
C LEU A 60 -5.95 -9.75 5.33
N LYS A 61 -6.32 -9.15 6.47
CA LYS A 61 -5.87 -7.81 6.81
C LYS A 61 -4.35 -7.74 6.91
N VAL A 62 -3.74 -8.75 7.53
CA VAL A 62 -2.28 -8.82 7.71
C VAL A 62 -1.56 -9.03 6.39
N ILE A 63 -2.06 -9.92 5.54
CA ILE A 63 -1.56 -10.06 4.16
C ILE A 63 -1.62 -8.70 3.44
N GLN A 64 -2.73 -7.97 3.55
CA GLN A 64 -2.87 -6.66 2.92
C GLN A 64 -1.87 -5.63 3.45
N GLU A 65 -1.59 -5.60 4.76
CA GLU A 65 -0.57 -4.72 5.34
C GLU A 65 0.83 -5.06 4.81
N VAL A 66 1.18 -6.35 4.76
CA VAL A 66 2.46 -6.81 4.19
C VAL A 66 2.59 -6.38 2.73
N VAL A 67 1.57 -6.64 1.90
CA VAL A 67 1.55 -6.23 0.50
C VAL A 67 1.66 -4.71 0.36
N THR A 68 0.95 -3.96 1.21
CA THR A 68 0.96 -2.49 1.17
C THR A 68 2.33 -1.94 1.49
N LEU A 69 3.01 -2.48 2.51
CA LEU A 69 4.35 -2.06 2.89
C LEU A 69 5.39 -2.45 1.84
N LEU A 70 5.29 -3.66 1.26
CA LEU A 70 6.16 -4.07 0.16
C LEU A 70 6.00 -3.15 -1.07
N VAL A 71 4.76 -2.89 -1.48
CA VAL A 71 4.47 -1.98 -2.60
C VAL A 71 4.92 -0.56 -2.26
N PHE A 72 4.75 -0.10 -1.03
CA PHE A 72 5.21 1.22 -0.58
C PHE A 72 6.73 1.34 -0.65
N VAL A 73 7.49 0.32 -0.20
CA VAL A 73 8.95 0.30 -0.29
C VAL A 73 9.42 0.29 -1.75
N ALA A 74 8.82 -0.54 -2.60
CA ALA A 74 9.15 -0.54 -4.02
C ALA A 74 8.83 0.81 -4.67
N PHE A 75 7.67 1.38 -4.34
CA PHE A 75 7.26 2.70 -4.81
C PHE A 75 8.20 3.80 -4.33
N SER A 76 8.60 3.81 -3.06
CA SER A 76 9.52 4.81 -2.53
C SER A 76 10.88 4.72 -3.21
N LEU A 77 11.42 3.52 -3.45
CA LEU A 77 12.69 3.36 -4.17
C LEU A 77 12.64 3.87 -5.62
N VAL A 78 11.55 3.59 -6.34
CA VAL A 78 11.41 3.96 -7.74
C VAL A 78 11.07 5.45 -7.91
N PHE A 79 10.12 5.96 -7.13
CA PHE A 79 9.59 7.33 -7.27
C PHE A 79 10.30 8.36 -6.38
N PHE A 80 10.82 7.95 -5.22
CA PHE A 80 11.46 8.79 -4.22
C PHE A 80 12.90 8.30 -3.98
N ARG A 81 13.77 8.47 -4.99
CA ARG A 81 15.20 8.06 -5.03
C ARG A 81 16.10 8.56 -3.87
N GLN A 82 15.57 9.18 -2.82
CA GLN A 82 16.33 9.90 -1.78
C GLN A 82 16.21 9.36 -0.35
N GLU A 83 15.36 8.36 -0.08
CA GLU A 83 15.29 7.79 1.28
C GLU A 83 16.35 6.69 1.44
N SER A 84 17.38 6.97 2.26
CA SER A 84 18.36 5.96 2.65
C SER A 84 17.71 4.95 3.60
N PHE A 85 17.88 3.66 3.31
CA PHE A 85 17.41 2.61 4.21
C PHE A 85 18.14 2.69 5.56
N LYS A 86 17.49 3.31 6.53
CA LYS A 86 17.94 3.31 7.94
C LYS A 86 17.72 1.94 8.57
N LEU A 87 18.58 1.57 9.53
CA LEU A 87 18.50 0.32 10.29
C LEU A 87 17.10 0.05 10.88
N ASN A 88 16.40 1.12 11.28
CA ASN A 88 15.04 1.02 11.81
C ASN A 88 14.04 0.42 10.81
N HIS A 89 14.21 0.64 9.50
CA HIS A 89 13.35 0.03 8.47
C HIS A 89 13.55 -1.48 8.40
N PHE A 90 14.80 -1.94 8.60
CA PHE A 90 15.12 -3.36 8.65
C PHE A 90 14.50 -4.03 9.88
N ILE A 91 14.58 -3.37 11.04
CA ILE A 91 13.94 -3.84 12.27
C ILE A 91 12.41 -3.90 12.11
N ALA A 92 11.81 -2.87 11.50
CA ALA A 92 10.37 -2.87 11.21
C ALA A 92 9.96 -4.02 10.27
N PHE A 93 10.81 -4.34 9.29
CA PHE A 93 10.59 -5.49 8.40
C PHE A 93 10.63 -6.83 9.15
N ILE A 94 11.56 -7.00 10.10
CA ILE A 94 11.60 -8.19 10.97
C ILE A 94 10.31 -8.30 11.79
N PHE A 95 9.82 -7.20 12.36
CA PHE A 95 8.57 -7.22 13.11
C PHE A 95 7.35 -7.56 12.25
N LEU A 96 7.33 -7.18 10.97
CA LEU A 96 6.29 -7.63 10.03
C LEU A 96 6.33 -9.15 9.82
N ILE A 97 7.52 -9.73 9.65
CA ILE A 97 7.68 -11.18 9.50
C ILE A 97 7.17 -11.88 10.77
N LEU A 98 7.51 -11.36 11.95
CA LEU A 98 7.02 -11.90 13.22
C LEU A 98 5.49 -11.80 13.33
N ALA A 99 4.90 -10.66 12.93
CA ALA A 99 3.46 -10.48 12.93
C ALA A 99 2.76 -11.50 12.00
N VAL A 100 3.29 -11.73 10.81
CA VAL A 100 2.79 -12.79 9.90
C VAL A 100 2.93 -14.15 10.58
N PHE A 101 4.09 -14.48 11.14
CA PHE A 101 4.31 -15.76 11.80
C PHE A 101 3.28 -16.03 12.91
N PHE A 102 3.05 -15.08 13.82
CA PHE A 102 2.12 -15.29 14.94
C PHE A 102 0.65 -15.37 14.52
N ILE A 103 0.27 -14.72 13.42
CA ILE A 103 -1.13 -14.72 12.95
C ILE A 103 -1.47 -15.97 12.14
N PHE A 104 -0.46 -16.61 11.55
CA PHE A 104 -0.59 -17.87 10.82
C PHE A 104 -0.17 -19.10 11.64
N LYS A 105 0.43 -18.89 12.81
CA LYS A 105 0.67 -19.94 13.80
C LYS A 105 -0.63 -20.23 14.53
N ASP A 106 -1.17 -21.41 14.29
CA ASP A 106 -2.33 -21.96 15.00
C ASP A 106 -2.10 -22.04 16.52
#